data_AF-A0A970HPU7-F1
#
_entry.id   AF-A0A970HPU7-F1
#
_cell.length_a   1.000
_cell.length_b   1.000
_cell.length_c   1.000
_cell.angle_alpha   90.00
_cell.angle_beta   90.00
_cell.angle_gamma   90.00
#
_symmetry.space_group_name_H-M   'P 1'
#
loop_
_entity.id
_entity.type
_entity.pdbx_description
1 polymer ?
#
loop_
_entity_poly.entity_id
_entity_poly.type
_entity_poly.pdbx_seq_one_letter_code
_entity_poly.pdbx_strand_id
1 'polypeptide(L)'
;MRGDESLIESYIYEEQQLLESLENLLLDGEHGRKLSVDQINEVFRIMHTIKGAAAMMEFDEIARLSHALEDVFAFIREYGIADMQWPSIFNLMFDSISYFNGEISKLQSGNPPGGNASSLIKRANETLMALKSCQKTAVSSADERDDKATSSAEMKNEAESLRYIVKVFFEENSQMENLR
;
A
#
# COMPACT_ATOMS: atom_id res chain seq x y z
N MET A 1 -11.55 39.76 -2.33
CA MET A 1 -12.22 38.45 -2.29
C MET A 1 -12.02 37.59 -3.54
N ARG A 2 -11.51 38.10 -4.68
CA ARG A 2 -11.20 37.27 -5.87
C ARG A 2 -9.96 36.36 -5.78
N GLY A 3 -9.11 36.53 -4.75
CA GLY A 3 -7.87 35.75 -4.61
C GLY A 3 -8.12 34.32 -4.13
N ASP A 4 -9.06 34.15 -3.20
CA ASP A 4 -9.34 32.86 -2.56
C ASP A 4 -10.07 31.90 -3.52
N GLU A 5 -10.96 32.43 -4.38
CA GLU A 5 -11.64 31.66 -5.43
C GLU A 5 -10.63 31.09 -6.45
N SER A 6 -9.67 31.90 -6.89
CA SER A 6 -8.63 31.45 -7.83
C SER A 6 -7.71 30.40 -7.23
N LEU A 7 -7.45 30.44 -5.93
CA LEU A 7 -6.64 29.44 -5.24
C LEU A 7 -7.38 28.10 -5.11
N ILE A 8 -8.67 28.16 -4.76
CA ILE A 8 -9.54 26.98 -4.69
C ILE A 8 -9.68 26.33 -6.08
N GLU A 9 -9.86 27.11 -7.14
CA GLU A 9 -9.91 26.57 -8.51
C GLU A 9 -8.62 25.84 -8.92
N SER A 10 -7.45 26.42 -8.62
CA SER A 10 -6.15 25.77 -8.86
C SER A 10 -6.01 24.48 -8.07
N TYR A 11 -6.37 24.52 -6.78
CA TYR A 11 -6.35 23.35 -5.91
C TYR A 11 -7.25 22.22 -6.46
N ILE A 12 -8.50 22.53 -6.82
CA ILE A 12 -9.43 21.55 -7.40
C ILE A 12 -8.83 20.92 -8.64
N TYR A 13 -8.27 21.74 -9.55
CA TYR A 13 -7.69 21.25 -10.79
C TYR A 13 -6.49 20.32 -10.53
N GLU A 14 -5.57 20.73 -9.67
CA GLU A 14 -4.38 19.94 -9.32
C GLU A 14 -4.75 18.62 -8.63
N GLU A 15 -5.67 18.68 -7.66
CA GLU A 15 -6.15 17.48 -6.96
C GLU A 15 -6.82 16.49 -7.90
N GLN A 16 -7.64 16.96 -8.84
CA GLN A 16 -8.27 16.07 -9.83
C GLN A 16 -7.25 15.35 -10.69
N GLN A 17 -6.20 16.05 -11.14
CA GLN A 17 -5.13 15.43 -11.93
C GLN A 17 -4.34 14.41 -11.11
N LEU A 18 -4.05 14.70 -9.85
CA LEU A 18 -3.38 13.78 -8.94
C LEU A 18 -4.23 12.53 -8.66
N LEU A 19 -5.52 12.70 -8.41
CA LEU A 19 -6.46 11.59 -8.16
C LEU A 19 -6.67 10.72 -9.41
N GLU A 20 -6.77 11.32 -10.60
CA GLU A 20 -6.86 10.60 -11.87
C GLU A 20 -5.58 9.76 -12.13
N SER A 21 -4.41 10.36 -11.92
CA SER A 21 -3.14 9.62 -12.03
C SER A 21 -3.05 8.48 -11.02
N LEU A 22 -3.51 8.71 -9.79
CA LEU A 22 -3.51 7.71 -8.73
C LEU A 22 -4.44 6.54 -9.08
N GLU A 23 -5.65 6.83 -9.55
CA GLU A 23 -6.63 5.81 -9.92
C GLU A 23 -6.10 4.91 -11.04
N ASN A 24 -5.51 5.50 -12.09
CA ASN A 24 -4.89 4.74 -13.18
C ASN A 24 -3.76 3.82 -12.68
N LEU A 25 -2.89 4.31 -11.81
CA LEU A 25 -1.82 3.50 -11.21
C LEU A 25 -2.36 2.31 -10.41
N LEU A 26 -3.45 2.51 -9.68
CA LEU A 26 -4.07 1.47 -8.87
C LEU A 26 -4.81 0.44 -9.72
N LEU A 27 -5.50 0.86 -10.79
CA LEU A 27 -6.16 -0.05 -11.73
C LEU A 27 -5.13 -0.95 -12.45
N ASP A 28 -4.02 -0.37 -12.90
CA ASP A 28 -2.92 -1.15 -13.49
C ASP A 28 -2.32 -2.15 -12.49
N GLY A 29 -2.14 -1.72 -11.24
CA GLY A 29 -1.69 -2.59 -10.15
C GLY A 29 -2.67 -3.71 -9.82
N GLU A 30 -3.97 -3.41 -9.82
CA GLU A 30 -5.01 -4.37 -9.51
C GLU A 30 -5.09 -5.48 -10.57
N HIS A 31 -4.98 -5.13 -11.85
CA HIS A 31 -4.84 -6.11 -12.94
C HIS A 31 -3.60 -7.00 -12.75
N GLY A 32 -2.49 -6.40 -12.32
CA GLY A 32 -1.26 -7.12 -11.96
C GLY A 32 -1.33 -7.89 -10.63
N ARG A 33 -2.41 -7.74 -9.86
CA ARG A 33 -2.61 -8.20 -8.47
C ARG A 33 -1.60 -7.65 -7.44
N LYS A 34 -0.73 -6.73 -7.84
CA LYS A 34 0.28 -6.07 -7.01
C LYS A 34 0.81 -4.81 -7.67
N LEU A 35 1.33 -3.88 -6.85
CA LEU A 35 2.08 -2.73 -7.36
C LEU A 35 3.57 -3.06 -7.49
N SER A 36 4.20 -2.53 -8.53
CA SER A 36 5.65 -2.49 -8.67
C SER A 36 6.27 -1.48 -7.69
N VAL A 37 7.59 -1.56 -7.48
CA VAL A 37 8.32 -0.60 -6.63
C VAL A 37 8.14 0.84 -7.15
N ASP A 38 8.16 1.03 -8.46
CA ASP A 38 7.97 2.34 -9.08
C ASP A 38 6.55 2.87 -8.85
N GLN A 39 5.54 2.01 -8.99
CA GLN A 39 4.14 2.38 -8.72
C GLN A 39 3.93 2.73 -7.23
N ILE A 40 4.54 1.98 -6.31
CA ILE A 40 4.49 2.27 -4.86
C ILE A 40 5.11 3.64 -4.56
N ASN A 41 6.27 3.93 -5.16
CA ASN A 41 6.93 5.23 -5.01
C ASN A 41 6.08 6.37 -5.54
N GLU A 42 5.40 6.17 -6.67
CA GLU A 42 4.55 7.19 -7.25
C GLU A 42 3.29 7.44 -6.42
N VAL A 43 2.63 6.38 -5.93
CA VAL A 43 1.51 6.51 -4.98
C VAL A 43 1.94 7.29 -3.73
N PHE A 44 3.11 6.98 -3.16
CA PHE A 44 3.65 7.70 -2.00
C PHE A 44 3.84 9.20 -2.30
N ARG A 45 4.40 9.55 -3.48
CA ARG A 45 4.62 10.95 -3.88
C ARG A 45 3.30 11.69 -4.10
N ILE A 46 2.31 11.04 -4.70
CA ILE A 46 0.98 11.62 -4.90
C ILE A 46 0.35 11.91 -3.53
N MET A 47 0.32 10.93 -2.61
CA MET A 47 -0.23 11.15 -1.26
C MET A 47 0.48 12.28 -0.51
N HIS A 48 1.81 12.36 -0.61
CA HIS A 48 2.59 13.43 0.02
C HIS A 48 2.22 14.82 -0.54
N THR A 49 1.97 14.90 -1.86
CA THR A 49 1.56 16.13 -2.53
C THR A 49 0.16 16.55 -2.10
N ILE A 50 -0.81 15.62 -2.13
CA ILE A 50 -2.20 15.85 -1.69
C ILE A 50 -2.23 16.31 -0.23
N LYS A 51 -1.46 15.66 0.65
CA LYS A 51 -1.34 16.06 2.06
C LYS A 51 -0.85 17.50 2.20
N GLY A 52 0.21 17.85 1.47
CA GLY A 52 0.79 19.19 1.50
C GLY A 52 -0.20 20.26 1.04
N ALA A 53 -0.85 20.02 -0.11
CA ALA A 53 -1.84 20.92 -0.68
C ALA A 53 -3.06 21.09 0.24
N ALA A 54 -3.62 19.98 0.74
CA ALA A 54 -4.76 20.00 1.66
C ALA A 54 -4.44 20.71 2.98
N ALA A 55 -3.22 20.54 3.52
CA ALA A 55 -2.80 21.24 4.74
C ALA A 55 -2.64 22.75 4.51
N MET A 56 -2.17 23.18 3.33
CA MET A 56 -2.10 24.61 2.98
C MET A 56 -3.48 25.25 2.82
N MET A 57 -4.47 24.47 2.39
CA MET A 57 -5.87 24.90 2.25
C MET A 57 -6.69 24.74 3.54
N GLU A 58 -6.08 24.26 4.64
CA GLU A 58 -6.76 23.94 5.90
C GLU A 58 -7.90 22.91 5.75
N PHE A 59 -7.77 21.98 4.79
CA PHE A 59 -8.70 20.87 4.59
C PHE A 59 -8.30 19.67 5.44
N ASP A 60 -8.50 19.81 6.75
CA ASP A 60 -8.00 18.89 7.78
C ASP A 60 -8.31 17.41 7.52
N GLU A 61 -9.54 17.07 7.14
CA GLU A 61 -9.92 15.66 6.95
C GLU A 61 -9.24 15.03 5.71
N ILE A 62 -9.03 15.82 4.65
CA ILE A 62 -8.26 15.38 3.47
C ILE A 62 -6.79 15.21 3.84
N ALA A 63 -6.21 16.17 4.57
CA ALA A 63 -4.82 16.11 5.04
C ALA A 63 -4.57 14.92 5.98
N ARG A 64 -5.52 14.61 6.87
CA ARG A 64 -5.42 13.49 7.82
C ARG A 64 -5.54 12.13 7.13
N LEU A 65 -6.45 12.00 6.16
CA LEU A 65 -6.57 10.76 5.40
C LEU A 65 -5.35 10.51 4.51
N SER A 66 -4.92 11.52 3.75
CA SER A 66 -3.72 11.41 2.91
C SER A 66 -2.47 11.08 3.71
N HIS A 67 -2.30 11.65 4.90
CA HIS A 67 -1.21 11.28 5.82
C HIS A 67 -1.29 9.81 6.27
N ALA A 68 -2.48 9.31 6.65
CA ALA A 68 -2.62 7.92 7.04
C ALA A 68 -2.32 6.94 5.89
N LEU A 69 -2.69 7.30 4.65
CA LEU A 69 -2.36 6.50 3.46
C LEU A 69 -0.87 6.59 3.11
N GLU A 70 -0.26 7.78 3.24
CA GLU A 70 1.18 7.98 3.09
C GLU A 70 1.97 7.07 4.04
N ASP A 71 1.55 6.94 5.30
CA ASP A 71 2.18 6.06 6.28
C ASP A 71 2.07 4.57 5.90
N VAL A 72 0.93 4.14 5.36
CA VAL A 72 0.76 2.77 4.84
C VAL A 72 1.76 2.52 3.70
N PHE A 73 1.84 3.43 2.73
CA PHE A 73 2.74 3.27 1.59
C PHE A 73 4.21 3.47 1.94
N ALA A 74 4.52 4.26 2.96
CA ALA A 74 5.87 4.36 3.52
C ALA A 74 6.35 3.01 4.06
N PHE A 75 5.49 2.32 4.81
CA PHE A 75 5.79 0.98 5.32
C PHE A 75 5.94 -0.04 4.18
N ILE A 76 5.01 -0.05 3.22
CA ILE A 76 5.07 -0.95 2.07
C ILE A 76 6.37 -0.74 1.27
N ARG A 77 6.78 0.52 1.08
CA ARG A 77 8.02 0.87 0.38
C ARG A 77 9.26 0.35 1.08
N GLU A 78 9.32 0.46 2.41
CA GLU A 78 10.50 0.08 3.19
C GLU A 78 10.64 -1.44 3.36
N TYR A 79 9.52 -2.14 3.53
CA TYR A 79 9.53 -3.53 3.97
C TYR A 79 8.89 -4.53 3.02
N GLY A 80 8.17 -4.04 2.01
CA GLY A 80 7.33 -4.86 1.14
C GLY A 80 6.14 -5.46 1.89
N ILE A 81 5.28 -6.16 1.14
CA ILE A 81 4.11 -6.87 1.67
C ILE A 81 3.90 -8.20 0.94
N ALA A 82 3.16 -9.10 1.57
CA ALA A 82 2.79 -10.37 0.95
C ALA A 82 1.65 -10.20 -0.06
N ASP A 83 1.62 -11.03 -1.10
CA ASP A 83 0.64 -10.89 -2.19
C ASP A 83 -0.83 -10.95 -1.71
N MET A 84 -1.10 -11.69 -0.63
CA MET A 84 -2.44 -11.80 -0.02
C MET A 84 -2.97 -10.48 0.55
N GLN A 85 -2.10 -9.51 0.83
CA GLN A 85 -2.48 -8.23 1.44
C GLN A 85 -2.93 -7.20 0.41
N TRP A 86 -2.50 -7.32 -0.85
CA TRP A 86 -2.82 -6.36 -1.93
C TRP A 86 -4.31 -6.09 -2.12
N PRO A 87 -5.22 -7.09 -2.12
CA PRO A 87 -6.65 -6.80 -2.30
C PRO A 87 -7.21 -5.85 -1.24
N SER A 88 -6.77 -5.98 0.02
CA SER A 88 -7.20 -5.07 1.09
C SER A 88 -6.65 -3.66 0.89
N ILE A 89 -5.43 -3.52 0.36
CA ILE A 89 -4.81 -2.23 0.05
C ILE A 89 -5.56 -1.53 -1.09
N PHE A 90 -5.84 -2.25 -2.19
CA PHE A 90 -6.58 -1.70 -3.32
C PHE A 90 -7.97 -1.19 -2.91
N ASN A 91 -8.73 -2.00 -2.17
CA ASN A 91 -10.05 -1.58 -1.67
C ASN A 91 -9.96 -0.32 -0.79
N LEU A 92 -8.99 -0.24 0.13
CA LEU A 92 -8.79 0.95 0.95
C LEU A 92 -8.48 2.19 0.10
N MET A 93 -7.65 2.03 -0.93
CA MET A 93 -7.27 3.13 -1.81
C MET A 93 -8.44 3.61 -2.70
N PHE A 94 -9.21 2.70 -3.30
CA PHE A 94 -10.38 3.08 -4.09
C PHE A 94 -11.47 3.76 -3.25
N ASP A 95 -11.70 3.28 -2.02
CA ASP A 95 -12.61 3.95 -1.08
C ASP A 95 -12.11 5.35 -0.72
N SER A 96 -10.79 5.52 -0.60
CA SER A 96 -10.18 6.82 -0.30
C SER A 96 -10.26 7.78 -1.48
N ILE A 97 -10.03 7.32 -2.72
CA ILE A 97 -10.26 8.10 -3.94
C ILE A 97 -11.71 8.55 -4.03
N SER A 98 -12.65 7.64 -3.76
CA SER A 98 -14.08 7.95 -3.76
C SER A 98 -14.43 9.05 -2.75
N TYR A 99 -13.82 9.01 -1.55
CA TYR A 99 -13.95 10.06 -0.55
C TYR A 99 -13.35 11.39 -1.05
N PHE A 100 -12.12 11.39 -1.57
CA PHE A 100 -11.49 12.61 -2.08
C PHE A 100 -12.31 13.25 -3.20
N ASN A 101 -12.73 12.47 -4.19
CA ASN A 101 -13.62 12.94 -5.27
C ASN A 101 -14.93 13.52 -4.72
N GLY A 102 -15.48 12.93 -3.67
CA GLY A 102 -16.65 13.46 -2.97
C GLY A 102 -16.41 14.84 -2.34
N GLU A 103 -15.27 15.04 -1.69
CA GLU A 103 -14.91 16.34 -1.10
C GLU A 103 -14.57 17.40 -2.17
N ILE A 104 -13.86 17.01 -3.24
CA ILE A 104 -13.58 17.91 -4.37
C ILE A 104 -14.88 18.33 -5.08
N SER A 105 -15.86 17.43 -5.22
CA SER A 105 -17.17 17.76 -5.81
C SER A 105 -17.95 18.78 -4.98
N LYS A 106 -17.80 18.77 -3.65
CA LYS A 106 -18.40 19.78 -2.76
C LYS A 106 -17.76 21.15 -2.98
N LEU A 107 -16.42 21.18 -3.07
CA LEU A 107 -15.66 22.39 -3.37
C LEU A 107 -16.08 23.01 -4.71
N GLN A 108 -16.26 22.20 -5.75
CA GLN A 108 -16.78 22.66 -7.05
C GLN A 108 -18.18 23.27 -6.96
N SER A 109 -19.00 22.79 -6.02
CA SER A 109 -20.34 23.31 -5.76
C SER A 109 -20.34 24.55 -4.86
N GLY A 110 -19.17 25.06 -4.48
CA GLY A 110 -19.01 26.21 -3.57
C GLY A 110 -19.22 25.88 -2.09
N ASN A 111 -19.25 24.60 -1.71
CA ASN A 111 -19.38 24.18 -0.32
C ASN A 111 -18.01 23.78 0.24
N PRO A 112 -17.69 24.14 1.49
CA PRO A 112 -16.45 23.69 2.11
C PRO A 112 -16.44 22.15 2.27
N PRO A 113 -15.26 21.52 2.25
CA PRO A 113 -15.13 20.12 2.58
C PRO A 113 -15.47 19.95 4.05
N GLY A 114 -16.16 18.85 4.34
CA GLY A 114 -16.74 18.61 5.67
C GLY A 114 -17.20 17.17 5.86
N GLY A 115 -16.84 16.28 4.93
CA GLY A 115 -17.03 14.85 5.11
C GLY A 115 -16.13 14.32 6.22
N ASN A 116 -16.62 13.30 6.93
CA ASN A 116 -15.85 12.63 7.97
C ASN A 116 -14.98 11.52 7.37
N ALA A 117 -13.66 11.64 7.48
CA ALA A 117 -12.71 10.63 7.02
C ALA A 117 -12.35 9.62 8.12
N SER A 118 -12.91 9.73 9.33
CA SER A 118 -12.47 8.98 10.51
C SER A 118 -12.58 7.46 10.33
N SER A 119 -13.58 6.98 9.59
CA SER A 119 -13.73 5.56 9.27
C SER A 119 -12.61 5.04 8.37
N LEU A 120 -12.23 5.80 7.36
CA LEU A 120 -11.13 5.47 6.44
C LEU A 120 -9.77 5.59 7.11
N ILE A 121 -9.56 6.64 7.90
CA ILE A 121 -8.34 6.82 8.71
C ILE A 121 -8.17 5.65 9.67
N LYS A 122 -9.25 5.20 10.32
CA LYS A 122 -9.20 4.03 11.21
C LYS A 122 -8.80 2.77 10.43
N ARG A 123 -9.42 2.52 9.28
CA ARG A 123 -9.08 1.38 8.41
C ARG A 123 -7.61 1.42 7.95
N ALA A 124 -7.11 2.58 7.53
CA ALA A 124 -5.72 2.75 7.13
C ALA A 124 -4.75 2.43 8.28
N ASN A 125 -5.05 2.90 9.49
CA ASN A 125 -4.26 2.57 10.67
C ASN A 125 -4.33 1.08 11.03
N GLU A 126 -5.51 0.46 10.96
CA GLU A 126 -5.67 -0.99 11.18
C GLU A 126 -4.87 -1.81 10.18
N THR A 127 -4.90 -1.42 8.89
CA THR A 127 -4.06 -2.00 7.84
C THR A 127 -2.58 -1.85 8.19
N LEU A 128 -2.10 -0.65 8.54
CA LEU A 128 -0.70 -0.42 8.92
C LEU A 128 -0.28 -1.29 10.11
N MET A 129 -1.14 -1.44 11.12
CA MET A 129 -0.87 -2.29 12.28
C MET A 129 -0.81 -3.77 11.90
N ALA A 130 -1.68 -4.23 11.00
CA ALA A 130 -1.64 -5.59 10.47
C ALA A 130 -0.37 -5.86 9.65
N LEU A 131 0.10 -4.88 8.86
CA LEU A 131 1.35 -4.99 8.12
C LEU A 131 2.56 -5.09 9.08
N LYS A 132 2.61 -4.23 10.10
CA LYS A 132 3.66 -4.24 11.13
C LYS A 132 3.70 -5.54 11.95
N SER A 133 2.55 -6.12 12.27
CA SER A 133 2.49 -7.38 13.03
C SER A 133 2.93 -8.59 12.21
N CYS A 134 2.55 -8.64 10.92
CA CYS A 134 3.07 -9.67 9.99
C CYS A 134 4.59 -9.62 9.87
N GLN A 135 5.18 -8.41 9.86
CA GLN A 135 6.64 -8.26 9.78
C GLN A 135 7.36 -8.73 11.04
N LYS A 136 6.92 -8.37 12.25
CA LYS A 136 7.57 -8.81 13.50
C LYS A 136 7.66 -10.33 13.62
N THR A 137 6.68 -11.03 13.09
CA THR A 137 6.64 -12.50 13.09
C THR A 137 7.69 -13.11 12.14
N ALA A 138 8.00 -12.43 11.03
CA ALA A 138 9.05 -12.86 10.09
C ALA A 138 10.48 -12.62 10.61
N VAL A 139 10.71 -11.52 11.36
CA VAL A 139 12.05 -11.16 11.88
C VAL A 139 12.43 -11.97 13.12
N SER A 140 11.46 -12.33 13.99
CA SER A 140 11.70 -13.20 15.16
C SER A 140 12.10 -14.64 14.80
N SER A 141 12.00 -15.03 13.53
CA SER A 141 12.35 -16.37 13.05
C SER A 141 13.80 -16.49 12.54
N ALA A 142 14.54 -15.37 12.48
CA ALA A 142 15.84 -15.29 11.83
C ALA A 142 17.05 -15.10 12.77
N ASP A 143 16.85 -14.82 14.06
CA ASP A 143 17.92 -14.38 14.97
C ASP A 143 18.34 -15.41 16.05
N GLU A 144 17.96 -16.68 15.91
CA GLU A 144 18.52 -17.78 16.72
C GLU A 144 19.32 -18.76 15.84
N ARG A 145 20.51 -18.35 15.38
CA ARG A 145 21.57 -19.29 15.05
C ARG A 145 22.91 -18.80 15.60
N ASP A 146 23.59 -19.74 16.24
CA ASP A 146 24.90 -19.72 16.91
C ASP A 146 24.83 -19.21 18.37
N ASP A 147 25.06 -20.03 19.40
CA ASP A 147 26.21 -20.93 19.58
C ASP A 147 25.94 -22.04 20.64
N LYS A 148 26.75 -23.10 20.56
CA LYS A 148 27.07 -24.18 21.53
C LYS A 148 26.35 -25.54 21.46
N ALA A 149 27.11 -26.49 20.92
CA ALA A 149 26.96 -27.94 21.00
C ALA A 149 27.03 -28.50 22.43
N THR A 150 26.21 -29.51 22.74
CA THR A 150 26.62 -30.92 23.01
C THR A 150 25.52 -31.71 23.76
N SER A 151 25.24 -32.90 23.22
CA SER A 151 24.68 -34.12 23.85
C SER A 151 23.16 -34.38 23.87
N SER A 152 22.87 -35.56 23.32
CA SER A 152 21.89 -36.58 23.70
C SER A 152 20.43 -36.52 23.21
N ALA A 153 20.12 -37.58 22.45
CA ALA A 153 18.88 -38.36 22.35
C ALA A 153 17.72 -37.84 21.47
N GLU A 154 17.48 -38.63 20.42
CA GLU A 154 16.31 -38.69 19.52
C GLU A 154 14.98 -38.83 20.31
N MET A 155 13.79 -38.49 19.83
CA MET A 155 13.28 -38.16 18.49
C MET A 155 12.07 -37.22 18.69
N LYS A 156 12.02 -36.11 17.94
CA LYS A 156 11.02 -35.05 18.08
C LYS A 156 9.82 -35.26 17.14
N ASN A 157 8.67 -34.83 17.67
CA ASN A 157 7.38 -34.66 17.01
C ASN A 157 7.47 -33.96 15.65
N GLU A 158 6.64 -34.45 14.73
CA GLU A 158 6.31 -33.83 13.45
C GLU A 158 5.73 -32.43 13.63
N ALA A 159 6.38 -31.44 13.02
CA ALA A 159 5.78 -30.20 12.58
C ALA A 159 6.34 -29.88 11.20
N GLU A 160 5.44 -29.66 10.26
CA GLU A 160 5.63 -29.74 8.81
C GLU A 160 6.68 -28.76 8.28
N SER A 161 7.80 -29.31 7.81
CA SER A 161 8.68 -28.63 6.86
C SER A 161 8.01 -28.68 5.49
N LEU A 162 7.43 -27.56 5.04
CA LEU A 162 6.95 -27.40 3.68
C LEU A 162 8.13 -27.53 2.70
N ARG A 163 8.35 -28.75 2.19
CA ARG A 163 9.26 -29.01 1.08
C ARG A 163 8.44 -29.06 -0.20
N TYR A 164 8.69 -28.13 -1.11
CA TYR A 164 8.09 -28.15 -2.43
C TYR A 164 8.82 -29.17 -3.30
N ILE A 165 8.07 -30.09 -3.92
CA ILE A 165 8.59 -31.04 -4.91
C ILE A 165 8.18 -30.51 -6.29
N VAL A 166 9.17 -30.08 -7.08
CA VAL A 166 8.96 -29.71 -8.49
C VAL A 166 9.01 -30.98 -9.33
N LYS A 167 7.90 -31.33 -9.97
CA LYS A 167 7.83 -32.48 -10.88
C LYS A 167 7.94 -31.97 -12.32
N VAL A 168 9.13 -32.12 -12.90
CA VAL A 168 9.40 -31.71 -14.29
C VAL A 168 9.05 -32.86 -15.23
N PHE A 169 8.24 -32.59 -16.24
CA PHE A 169 7.95 -33.52 -17.34
C PHE A 169 8.80 -33.13 -18.55
N PHE A 170 9.49 -34.10 -19.13
CA PHE A 170 10.26 -33.90 -20.36
C PHE A 170 9.55 -34.61 -21.52
N GLU A 171 9.31 -33.88 -22.60
CA GLU A 171 8.85 -34.46 -23.87
C GLU A 171 10.04 -34.94 -24.70
N GLU A 172 9.84 -35.97 -25.53
CA GLU A 172 10.89 -36.74 -26.24
C GLU A 172 11.79 -35.94 -27.21
N ASN A 173 11.57 -34.63 -27.37
CA ASN A 173 12.42 -33.74 -28.19
C ASN A 173 13.02 -32.55 -27.42
N SER A 174 12.98 -32.53 -26.09
CA SER A 174 13.62 -31.46 -25.30
C SER A 174 15.15 -31.62 -25.27
N GLN A 175 15.85 -30.94 -26.18
CA GLN A 175 17.30 -30.75 -26.09
C GLN A 175 17.61 -29.65 -25.06
N MET A 176 18.00 -30.05 -23.83
CA MET A 176 18.61 -29.13 -22.87
C MET A 176 20.14 -29.24 -22.96
N GLU A 177 20.77 -28.32 -23.68
CA GLU A 177 22.22 -28.10 -23.58
C GLU A 177 22.53 -27.14 -22.42
N ASN A 178 23.31 -27.64 -21.46
CA ASN A 178 24.18 -26.90 -20.53
C ASN A 178 23.60 -25.70 -19.76
N LEU A 179 23.04 -25.96 -18.57
CA LEU A 179 23.17 -25.03 -17.45
C LEU A 179 24.25 -25.54 -16.49
N ARG A 180 25.33 -24.76 -16.40
CA ARG A 180 26.40 -24.88 -15.40
C ARG A 180 26.01 -24.12 -14.13
#